data_AF-A0A9I9CG66-F1
#
_entry.id   AF-A0A9I9CG66-F1
#
_cell.length_a   1.000
_cell.length_b   1.000
_cell.length_c   1.000
_cell.angle_alpha   90.00
_cell.angle_beta   90.00
_cell.angle_gamma   90.00
#
_symmetry.space_group_name_H-M   'P 1'
#
loop_
_entity.id
_entity.type
_entity.pdbx_description
1 polymer ?
#
loop_
_entity_poly.entity_id
_entity_poly.type
_entity_poly.pdbx_seq_one_letter_code
_entity_poly.pdbx_strand_id
1 'polypeptide(L)'
;MLNLQQGIRYSIGKHASILRNLKPSDFDPKEKFWTRFPPEGSKITPPHQSVEFRWKDYCPLVFRHLRDLFRVDPADYMLAICGNDTLRELSSPGKSGSSFYLTQDDRFMIKTVKKSEVKVLIRMLPSYYDHVCRYENSLVTKFFGVHCETNWWPKDTVYCDGQFVLLRIPNSSTF
;
A
#
# COMPACT_ATOMS: atom_id res chain seq x y z
N MET A 1 4.77 11.88 4.05
CA MET A 1 5.51 10.62 3.77
C MET A 1 5.74 9.77 5.01
N LEU A 2 6.04 10.35 6.18
CA LEU A 2 6.25 9.57 7.42
C LEU A 2 5.06 8.65 7.75
N ASN A 3 3.81 9.13 7.64
CA ASN A 3 2.61 8.32 7.91
C ASN A 3 2.49 7.10 7.00
N LEU A 4 2.74 7.28 5.69
CA LEU A 4 2.78 6.20 4.71
C LEU A 4 3.80 5.12 5.09
N GLN A 5 5.02 5.52 5.45
CA GLN A 5 6.08 4.58 5.83
C GLN A 5 5.74 3.83 7.13
N GLN A 6 5.17 4.52 8.12
CA GLN A 6 4.71 3.92 9.38
C GLN A 6 3.58 2.91 9.14
N GLY A 7 2.59 3.29 8.33
CA GLY A 7 1.46 2.45 7.96
C GLY A 7 1.89 1.18 7.24
N ILE A 8 2.75 1.29 6.22
CA ILE A 8 3.28 0.14 5.48
C ILE A 8 4.10 -0.77 6.39
N ARG A 9 4.99 -0.21 7.22
CA ARG A 9 5.81 -1.00 8.15
C ARG A 9 4.93 -1.82 9.11
N TYR A 10 3.91 -1.19 9.67
CA TYR A 10 2.94 -1.88 10.52
C TYR A 10 2.17 -2.96 9.77
N SER A 11 1.66 -2.66 8.57
CA SER A 11 0.95 -3.61 7.71
C SER A 11 1.78 -4.86 7.41
N ILE A 12 3.04 -4.67 7.00
CA ILE A 12 3.92 -5.81 6.67
C ILE A 12 4.22 -6.62 7.93
N GLY A 13 4.57 -5.95 9.04
CA GLY A 13 4.87 -6.63 10.31
C GLY A 13 3.69 -7.45 10.85
N LYS A 14 2.47 -6.89 10.83
CA LYS A 14 1.25 -7.54 11.31
C LYS A 14 0.92 -8.83 10.57
N HIS A 15 1.22 -8.89 9.27
CA HIS A 15 0.84 -10.01 8.40
C HIS A 15 2.01 -10.95 8.06
N ALA A 16 3.22 -10.68 8.58
CA ALA A 16 4.41 -11.48 8.32
C ALA A 16 4.29 -12.93 8.81
N SER A 17 3.65 -13.17 9.96
CA SER A 17 3.57 -14.50 10.59
C SER A 17 2.39 -15.36 10.12
N ILE A 18 1.46 -14.82 9.31
CA ILE A 18 0.19 -15.49 8.98
C ILE A 18 0.35 -16.44 7.78
N LEU A 19 0.99 -17.59 7.94
CA LEU A 19 1.22 -18.52 6.82
C LEU A 19 -0.01 -19.42 6.56
N ARG A 20 -0.97 -18.93 5.77
CA ARG A 20 -2.14 -19.71 5.32
C ARG A 20 -2.56 -19.39 3.88
N ASN A 21 -3.32 -20.31 3.30
CA ASN A 21 -4.02 -20.11 2.03
C ASN A 21 -5.09 -19.02 2.13
N LEU A 22 -5.35 -18.35 1.00
CA LEU A 22 -6.41 -17.35 0.89
C LEU A 22 -7.78 -18.01 0.98
N LYS A 23 -8.71 -17.30 1.62
CA LYS A 23 -10.14 -17.60 1.68
C LYS A 23 -10.89 -16.52 0.91
N PRO A 24 -12.11 -16.80 0.42
CA PRO A 24 -12.92 -15.77 -0.26
C PRO A 24 -13.11 -14.48 0.54
N SER A 25 -13.15 -14.59 1.88
CA SER A 25 -13.26 -13.43 2.78
C SER A 25 -12.05 -12.49 2.73
N ASP A 26 -10.86 -12.96 2.33
CA ASP A 26 -9.66 -12.13 2.26
C ASP A 26 -9.74 -11.08 1.13
N PHE A 27 -10.63 -11.32 0.16
CA PHE A 27 -10.92 -10.39 -0.93
C PHE A 27 -12.03 -9.37 -0.57
N ASP A 28 -12.63 -9.45 0.63
CA ASP A 28 -13.68 -8.51 1.03
C ASP A 28 -13.06 -7.20 1.56
N PRO A 29 -13.23 -6.06 0.85
CA PRO A 29 -12.73 -4.77 1.32
C PRO A 29 -13.52 -4.17 2.48
N LYS A 30 -14.64 -4.80 2.85
CA LYS A 30 -15.53 -4.36 3.93
C LYS A 30 -14.97 -4.66 5.32
N GLU A 31 -13.80 -5.27 5.44
CA GLU A 31 -13.05 -5.17 6.68
C GLU A 31 -12.81 -3.67 6.99
N LYS A 32 -13.56 -3.17 7.98
CA LYS A 32 -13.56 -1.76 8.41
C LYS A 32 -12.53 -1.50 9.51
N PHE A 33 -11.47 -2.32 9.57
CA PHE A 33 -10.45 -2.17 10.58
C PHE A 33 -9.50 -1.02 10.22
N TRP A 34 -9.81 0.15 10.76
CA TRP A 34 -8.88 1.26 10.83
C TRP A 34 -7.95 1.07 12.03
N THR A 35 -6.65 1.08 11.79
CA THR A 35 -5.65 1.12 12.85
C THR A 35 -5.37 2.58 13.20
N ARG A 36 -5.46 2.94 14.48
CA ARG A 36 -5.14 4.28 14.97
C ARG A 36 -3.64 4.38 15.25
N PHE A 37 -3.03 5.49 14.83
CA PHE A 37 -1.63 5.83 15.05
C PHE A 37 -1.58 7.16 15.82
N PRO A 38 -1.67 7.12 17.16
CA PRO A 38 -1.51 8.32 17.98
C PRO A 38 -0.01 8.68 18.12
N PRO A 39 0.36 9.96 18.25
CA PRO A 39 1.75 10.41 18.39
C PRO A 39 2.51 9.70 19.53
N GLU A 40 1.84 9.48 20.66
CA GLU A 40 2.37 8.78 21.83
C GLU A 40 2.51 7.26 21.66
N GLY A 41 2.03 6.71 20.53
CA GLY A 41 2.00 5.28 20.28
C GLY A 41 0.86 4.55 21.00
N SER A 42 0.77 3.24 20.78
CA SER A 42 -0.24 2.37 21.37
C SER A 42 0.35 0.99 21.70
N LYS A 43 -0.48 0.06 22.18
CA LYS A 43 -0.06 -1.34 22.38
C LYS A 43 0.48 -2.01 21.11
N ILE A 44 0.11 -1.50 19.94
CA ILE A 44 0.39 -2.14 18.63
C ILE A 44 1.08 -1.19 17.64
N THR A 45 1.30 0.08 17.99
CA THR A 45 1.96 1.08 17.14
C THR A 45 3.05 1.79 17.94
N PRO A 46 4.26 1.99 17.39
CA PRO A 46 5.29 2.74 18.08
C PRO A 46 4.94 4.24 18.17
N PRO A 47 5.53 4.98 19.13
CA PRO A 47 5.46 6.45 19.14
C PRO A 47 6.09 7.06 17.88
N HIS A 48 5.59 8.23 17.46
CA HIS A 48 6.07 8.93 16.26
C HIS A 48 5.86 10.44 16.33
N GLN A 49 6.56 11.19 15.48
CA GLN A 49 6.50 12.65 15.42
C GLN A 49 5.30 13.21 14.63
N SER A 50 4.61 12.37 13.86
CA SER A 50 3.42 12.79 13.12
C SER A 50 2.24 13.07 14.03
N VAL A 51 1.31 13.92 13.56
CA VAL A 51 -0.04 14.05 14.14
C VAL A 51 -0.78 12.71 14.09
N GLU A 52 -1.83 12.57 14.91
CA GLU A 52 -2.66 11.38 14.87
C GLU A 52 -3.24 11.14 13.48
N PHE A 53 -3.09 9.90 13.00
CA PHE A 53 -3.72 9.43 11.78
C PHE A 53 -4.33 8.05 11.98
N ARG A 54 -5.15 7.64 11.02
CA ARG A 54 -5.71 6.31 10.90
C ARG A 54 -5.28 5.68 9.60
N TRP A 55 -4.94 4.41 9.67
CA TRP A 55 -4.47 3.62 8.56
C TRP A 55 -5.43 2.49 8.26
N LYS A 56 -5.75 2.31 6.98
CA LYS A 56 -6.47 1.15 6.47
C LYS A 56 -5.61 0.43 5.43
N ASP A 57 -5.44 -0.86 5.65
CA ASP A 57 -4.83 -1.78 4.70
C ASP A 57 -5.92 -2.62 4.02
N TYR A 58 -6.00 -2.58 2.69
CA TYR A 58 -7.05 -3.29 1.95
C TYR A 58 -6.56 -4.68 1.56
N CYS A 59 -7.35 -5.72 1.85
CA CYS A 59 -7.09 -7.10 1.45
C CYS A 59 -5.61 -7.54 1.70
N PRO A 60 -5.07 -7.32 2.90
CA PRO A 60 -3.62 -7.40 3.16
C PRO A 60 -3.01 -8.76 2.80
N LEU A 61 -3.74 -9.84 3.04
CA LEU A 61 -3.27 -11.19 2.73
C LEU A 61 -3.22 -11.45 1.23
N VAL A 62 -4.17 -10.91 0.45
CA VAL A 62 -4.16 -11.02 -1.01
C VAL A 62 -2.94 -10.31 -1.58
N PHE A 63 -2.65 -9.09 -1.12
CA PHE A 63 -1.46 -8.34 -1.55
C PHE A 63 -0.14 -8.92 -1.03
N ARG A 64 -0.15 -9.68 0.08
CA ARG A 64 1.01 -10.49 0.45
C ARG A 64 1.24 -11.61 -0.56
N HIS A 65 0.21 -12.41 -0.87
CA HIS A 65 0.32 -13.49 -1.86
C HIS A 65 0.73 -12.96 -3.24
N LEU A 66 0.22 -11.79 -3.67
CA LEU A 66 0.66 -11.15 -4.90
C LEU A 66 2.15 -10.76 -4.87
N ARG A 67 2.65 -10.23 -3.75
CA ARG A 67 4.10 -9.96 -3.59
C ARG A 67 4.93 -11.24 -3.68
N ASP A 68 4.46 -12.33 -3.07
CA ASP A 68 5.11 -13.64 -3.14
C ASP A 68 5.15 -14.14 -4.60
N LEU A 69 4.03 -14.06 -5.33
CA LEU A 69 3.94 -14.42 -6.76
C LEU A 69 4.88 -13.57 -7.64
N PHE A 70 5.07 -12.30 -7.28
CA PHE A 70 6.00 -11.40 -7.96
C PHE A 70 7.44 -11.49 -7.48
N ARG A 71 7.75 -12.47 -6.59
CA ARG A 71 9.07 -12.72 -6.00
C ARG A 71 9.64 -11.50 -5.28
N VAL A 72 8.78 -10.80 -4.54
CA VAL A 72 9.16 -9.64 -3.72
C VAL A 72 9.31 -10.07 -2.28
N ASP A 73 10.54 -10.05 -1.77
CA ASP A 73 10.82 -10.31 -0.37
C ASP A 73 10.22 -9.19 0.53
N PRO A 74 9.53 -9.53 1.63
CA PRO A 74 8.88 -8.55 2.50
C PRO A 74 9.86 -7.62 3.23
N ALA A 75 11.06 -8.09 3.57
CA ALA A 75 12.09 -7.26 4.20
C ALA A 75 12.67 -6.27 3.18
N ASP A 76 12.98 -6.74 1.96
CA ASP A 76 13.45 -5.87 0.87
C ASP A 76 12.41 -4.81 0.49
N TYR A 77 11.13 -5.19 0.43
CA TYR A 77 10.02 -4.28 0.18
C TYR A 77 9.92 -3.18 1.26
N MET A 78 10.02 -3.59 2.53
CA MET A 78 9.96 -2.68 3.66
C MET A 78 11.17 -1.75 3.72
N LEU A 79 12.38 -2.24 3.42
CA LEU A 79 13.58 -1.42 3.38
C LEU A 79 13.51 -0.37 2.26
N ALA A 80 13.06 -0.78 1.06
CA ALA A 80 12.94 0.13 -0.07
C ALA A 80 11.94 1.27 0.20
N ILE A 81 10.81 0.98 0.84
CA ILE A 81 9.74 1.98 1.04
C ILE A 81 9.90 2.75 2.34
N CYS A 82 10.29 2.09 3.44
CA CYS A 82 10.27 2.65 4.78
C CYS A 82 11.66 3.01 5.33
N GLY A 83 12.71 3.01 4.50
CA GLY A 83 14.01 3.55 4.88
C GLY A 83 14.02 5.08 4.94
N ASN A 84 15.10 5.65 5.47
CA ASN A 84 15.29 7.10 5.50
C ASN A 84 15.61 7.61 4.08
N ASP A 85 14.95 8.69 3.66
CA ASP A 85 15.13 9.34 2.35
C ASP A 85 14.98 8.41 1.13
N THR A 86 14.24 7.31 1.30
CA THR A 86 14.11 6.31 0.23
C THR A 86 13.08 6.65 -0.83
N LEU A 87 12.25 7.68 -0.61
CA LEU A 87 11.19 8.07 -1.54
C LEU A 87 11.49 9.41 -2.20
N ARG A 88 11.60 9.41 -3.53
CA ARG A 88 11.71 10.59 -4.37
C ARG A 88 10.34 10.97 -4.89
N GLU A 89 9.87 12.17 -4.57
CA GLU A 89 8.63 12.68 -5.17
C GLU A 89 8.86 13.07 -6.62
N LEU A 90 8.04 12.54 -7.52
CA LEU A 90 7.99 12.92 -8.91
C LEU A 90 6.85 13.92 -9.09
N SER A 91 7.20 15.15 -9.46
CA SER A 91 6.23 16.13 -9.91
C SER A 91 5.58 15.63 -11.20
N SER A 92 4.30 15.26 -11.14
CA SER A 92 3.57 14.92 -12.35
C SER A 92 3.02 16.21 -12.97
N PRO A 93 3.41 16.58 -14.21
CA PRO A 93 2.74 17.66 -14.95
C PRO A 93 1.35 17.24 -15.47
N GLY A 94 0.79 16.14 -14.96
CA GLY A 94 -0.37 15.46 -15.51
C GLY A 94 -1.72 16.02 -15.06
N LYS A 95 -2.72 15.88 -15.93
CA LYS A 95 -4.11 16.35 -15.76
C LYS A 95 -4.87 15.78 -14.54
N SER A 96 -4.34 14.74 -13.87
CA SER A 96 -5.02 14.01 -12.78
C SER A 96 -4.80 14.59 -11.37
N GLY A 97 -3.76 15.42 -11.16
CA GLY A 97 -3.39 15.93 -9.83
C GLY A 97 -2.90 14.85 -8.86
N SER A 98 -2.40 13.71 -9.37
CA SER A 98 -1.84 12.63 -8.53
C SER A 98 -0.35 12.84 -8.28
N SER A 99 0.10 12.70 -7.04
CA SER A 99 1.51 12.60 -6.69
C SER A 99 2.03 11.18 -6.93
N PHE A 100 3.28 11.09 -7.36
CA PHE A 100 4.00 9.83 -7.52
C PHE A 100 5.25 9.88 -6.65
N TYR A 101 5.57 8.77 -6.01
CA TYR A 101 6.79 8.62 -5.23
C TYR A 101 7.53 7.39 -5.74
N LEU A 102 8.83 7.51 -5.89
CA LEU A 102 9.69 6.46 -6.39
C LEU A 102 10.70 6.05 -5.33
N THR A 103 10.87 4.76 -5.17
CA THR A 103 11.98 4.24 -4.36
C THR A 103 13.33 4.62 -5.00
N GLN A 104 14.37 4.85 -4.19
CA GLN A 104 15.71 5.24 -4.68
C GLN A 104 16.32 4.21 -5.65
N ASP A 105 15.96 2.94 -5.48
CA ASP A 105 16.41 1.82 -6.31
C ASP A 105 15.54 1.56 -7.54
N ASP A 106 14.54 2.42 -7.81
CA ASP A 106 13.64 2.34 -8.96
C ASP A 106 12.91 1.00 -9.10
N ARG A 107 12.65 0.32 -7.97
CA ARG A 107 11.91 -0.96 -7.95
C ARG A 107 10.41 -0.76 -7.75
N PHE A 108 10.05 0.20 -6.92
CA PHE A 108 8.67 0.46 -6.51
C PHE A 108 8.26 1.91 -6.73
N MET A 109 7.02 2.08 -7.17
CA MET A 109 6.34 3.36 -7.32
C MET A 109 5.09 3.38 -6.42
N ILE A 110 4.92 4.44 -5.65
CA ILE A 110 3.69 4.73 -4.93
C ILE A 110 2.95 5.82 -5.71
N LYS A 111 1.68 5.57 -6.04
CA LYS A 111 0.80 6.55 -6.67
C LYS A 111 -0.30 6.94 -5.70
N THR A 112 -0.55 8.25 -5.55
CA THR A 112 -1.78 8.71 -4.90
C THR A 112 -2.94 8.61 -5.88
N VAL A 113 -4.04 7.97 -5.47
CA VAL A 113 -5.20 7.72 -6.33
C VAL A 113 -6.48 8.25 -5.71
N LYS A 114 -7.52 8.40 -6.52
CA LYS A 114 -8.86 8.77 -6.03
C LYS A 114 -9.58 7.58 -5.42
N LYS A 115 -10.53 7.86 -4.53
CA LYS A 115 -11.46 6.85 -3.98
C LYS A 115 -12.21 6.02 -5.00
N SER A 116 -12.54 6.61 -6.15
CA SER A 116 -13.13 5.89 -7.27
C SER A 116 -12.18 4.87 -7.89
N GLU A 117 -10.89 5.19 -8.03
CA GLU A 117 -9.87 4.28 -8.57
C GLU A 117 -9.62 3.10 -7.64
N VAL A 118 -9.51 3.33 -6.32
CA VAL A 118 -9.41 2.23 -5.34
C VAL A 118 -10.64 1.33 -5.40
N LYS A 119 -11.85 1.89 -5.48
CA LYS A 119 -13.07 1.07 -5.61
C LYS A 119 -13.03 0.17 -6.86
N VAL A 120 -12.49 0.67 -7.98
CA VAL A 120 -12.33 -0.13 -9.20
C VAL A 120 -11.30 -1.24 -8.98
N LEU A 121 -10.10 -0.91 -8.48
CA LEU A 121 -9.03 -1.88 -8.23
C LEU A 121 -9.48 -3.00 -7.29
N ILE A 122 -10.17 -2.65 -6.21
CA ILE A 122 -10.70 -3.62 -5.25
C ILE A 122 -11.79 -4.51 -5.87
N ARG A 123 -12.68 -3.96 -6.71
CA ARG A 123 -13.70 -4.74 -7.41
C ARG A 123 -13.09 -5.75 -8.39
N MET A 124 -12.00 -5.40 -9.04
CA MET A 124 -11.30 -6.29 -9.98
C MET A 124 -10.29 -7.22 -9.31
N LEU A 125 -10.00 -7.06 -8.02
CA LEU A 125 -8.93 -7.79 -7.32
C LEU A 125 -9.03 -9.32 -7.43
N PRO A 126 -10.22 -9.96 -7.32
CA PRO A 126 -10.34 -11.40 -7.52
C PRO A 126 -9.91 -11.84 -8.93
N SER A 127 -10.45 -11.22 -9.97
CA SER A 127 -10.12 -11.53 -11.36
C SER A 127 -8.65 -11.22 -11.68
N TYR A 128 -8.11 -10.14 -11.11
CA TYR A 128 -6.69 -9.81 -11.22
C TYR A 128 -5.80 -10.88 -10.60
N TYR A 129 -6.15 -11.34 -9.39
CA TYR A 129 -5.41 -12.39 -8.70
C TYR A 129 -5.39 -13.70 -9.51
N ASP A 130 -6.55 -14.13 -10.02
CA ASP A 130 -6.68 -15.32 -10.86
C ASP A 130 -5.83 -15.22 -12.13
N HIS A 131 -5.82 -14.04 -12.76
CA HIS A 131 -4.99 -13.76 -13.94
C HIS A 131 -3.50 -13.87 -13.62
N VAL A 132 -3.03 -13.26 -12.54
CA VAL A 132 -1.63 -13.33 -12.12
C VAL A 132 -1.21 -14.76 -11.77
N CYS A 133 -2.07 -15.53 -11.10
CA CYS A 133 -1.80 -16.95 -10.80
C CYS A 133 -1.66 -17.80 -12.07
N ARG A 134 -2.43 -17.48 -13.11
CA ARG A 134 -2.43 -18.23 -14.37
C ARG A 134 -1.29 -17.85 -15.30
N TYR A 135 -0.85 -16.59 -15.27
CA TYR A 135 0.09 -16.04 -16.25
C TYR A 135 1.27 -15.35 -15.55
N GLU A 136 2.34 -16.11 -15.30
CA GLU A 136 3.56 -15.63 -14.62
C GLU A 136 4.21 -14.40 -15.33
N ASN A 137 4.15 -14.37 -16.66
CA ASN A 137 4.74 -13.31 -17.50
C ASN A 137 3.73 -12.26 -17.97
N SER A 138 2.65 -12.06 -17.23
CA SER A 138 1.64 -11.06 -17.58
C SER A 138 2.24 -9.63 -17.64
N LEU A 139 1.86 -8.88 -18.68
CA LEU A 139 2.21 -7.47 -18.86
C LEU A 139 1.31 -6.51 -18.05
N VAL A 140 0.30 -7.05 -17.35
CA VAL A 140 -0.54 -6.24 -16.47
C VAL A 140 0.29 -5.61 -15.36
N THR A 141 -0.09 -4.41 -14.95
CA THR A 141 0.55 -3.71 -13.85
C THR A 141 0.58 -4.58 -12.60
N LYS A 142 1.74 -4.65 -11.94
CA LYS A 142 1.95 -5.41 -10.70
C LYS A 142 1.57 -4.53 -9.51
N PHE A 143 0.49 -4.88 -8.82
CA PHE A 143 0.03 -4.18 -7.61
C PHE A 143 0.54 -4.90 -6.36
N PHE A 144 1.15 -4.14 -5.44
CA PHE A 144 1.77 -4.69 -4.22
C PHE A 144 1.04 -4.33 -2.93
N GLY A 145 0.10 -3.38 -2.99
CA GLY A 145 -0.66 -2.94 -1.84
C GLY A 145 -1.60 -1.81 -2.20
N VAL A 146 -2.69 -1.71 -1.44
CA VAL A 146 -3.64 -0.60 -1.49
C VAL A 146 -3.89 -0.16 -0.07
N HIS A 147 -3.63 1.11 0.20
CA HIS A 147 -3.71 1.65 1.55
C HIS A 147 -4.45 2.99 1.56
N CYS A 148 -5.05 3.29 2.70
CA CYS A 148 -5.69 4.57 2.93
C CYS A 148 -5.26 5.15 4.27
N GLU A 149 -4.90 6.43 4.24
CA GLU A 149 -4.57 7.25 5.39
C GLU A 149 -5.61 8.35 5.54
N THR A 150 -6.06 8.58 6.78
CA THR A 150 -6.92 9.71 7.12
C THR A 150 -6.53 10.31 8.46
N ASN A 151 -6.53 11.64 8.55
CA ASN A 151 -6.30 12.35 9.81
C ASN A 151 -7.66 12.60 10.50
N TRP A 152 -7.73 12.40 11.82
CA TRP A 152 -8.93 12.72 12.60
C TRP A 152 -8.85 14.17 13.10
N TRP A 153 -9.82 15.00 12.71
CA TRP A 153 -10.04 16.32 13.30
C TRP A 153 -11.47 16.38 13.87
N PRO A 154 -11.72 17.04 15.01
CA PRO A 154 -13.05 17.11 15.59
C PRO A 154 -13.96 17.98 14.72
N LYS A 155 -15.01 17.34 14.18
CA LYS A 155 -16.21 17.90 13.52
C LYS A 155 -15.96 18.82 12.30
N ASP A 156 -16.45 18.33 11.16
CA ASP A 156 -16.82 19.06 9.95
C ASP A 156 -15.75 19.49 8.93
N THR A 157 -14.50 19.03 9.03
CA THR A 157 -13.51 19.18 7.95
C THR A 157 -12.43 18.08 8.03
N VAL A 158 -12.59 16.98 7.29
CA VAL A 158 -11.50 16.00 7.00
C VAL A 158 -11.20 16.10 5.50
N TYR A 159 -10.04 16.65 5.12
CA TYR A 159 -9.68 16.85 3.69
C TYR A 159 -8.34 16.23 3.27
N CYS A 160 -7.83 15.25 4.02
CA CYS A 160 -6.71 14.43 3.54
C CYS A 160 -7.11 12.95 3.64
N ASP A 161 -7.78 12.44 2.60
CA ASP A 161 -8.01 11.01 2.36
C ASP A 161 -6.91 10.57 1.38
N GLY A 162 -5.72 10.28 1.91
CA GLY A 162 -4.59 9.83 1.11
C GLY A 162 -4.79 8.37 0.74
N GLN A 163 -5.01 8.07 -0.53
CA GLN A 163 -5.10 6.69 -1.00
C GLN A 163 -3.89 6.35 -1.84
N PHE A 164 -3.21 5.27 -1.45
CA PHE A 164 -1.94 4.88 -2.02
C PHE A 164 -2.09 3.54 -2.69
N VAL A 165 -1.63 3.45 -3.94
CA VAL A 165 -1.47 2.19 -4.65
C VAL A 165 0.01 2.00 -4.90
N LEU A 166 0.54 0.86 -4.47
CA LEU A 166 1.93 0.49 -4.68
C LEU A 166 2.05 -0.39 -5.91
N LEU A 167 2.95 0.02 -6.79
CA LEU A 167 3.12 -0.45 -8.15
C LEU A 167 4.57 -0.84 -8.38
N ARG A 168 4.81 -1.81 -9.27
CA ARG A 168 6.14 -1.96 -9.89
C ARG A 168 6.28 -0.96 -11.03
N ILE A 169 7.47 -0.36 -11.19
CA ILE A 169 7.79 0.35 -12.43
C ILE A 169 7.95 -0.68 -13.55
N PRO A 170 7.26 -0.53 -14.70
CA PRO A 170 7.62 -1.24 -15.91
C PRO A 170 8.95 -0.66 -16.42
N ASN A 171 10.01 -1.48 -16.37
CA ASN A 171 11.38 -1.19 -16.82
C ASN A 171 12.28 -0.40 -15.85
N SER A 172 12.78 -1.06 -14.81
CA SER A 172 14.20 -0.96 -14.48
C SER A 172 14.87 -2.25 -14.95
N SER A 173 15.80 -2.09 -15.88
CA SER A 173 16.56 -3.11 -16.61
C SER A 173 16.99 -4.31 -15.76
N THR A 174 16.21 -5.39 -15.80
CA THR A 174 16.64 -6.76 -15.49
C THR A 174 15.94 -7.71 -16.47
N PHE A 175 16.56 -7.82 -17.65
CA PHE A 175 16.70 -9.10 -18.36
C PHE A 175 17.95 -9.79 -17.82
#